data_AF-A0A373NL18-F1
#
_entry.id   AF-A0A373NL18-F1
#
_cell.length_a   1.000
_cell.length_b   1.000
_cell.length_c   1.000
_cell.angle_alpha   90.00
_cell.angle_beta   90.00
_cell.angle_gamma   90.00
#
_symmetry.space_group_name_H-M   'P 1'
#
loop_
_entity.id
_entity.type
_entity.pdbx_description
1 polymer ?
#
loop_
_entity_poly.entity_id
_entity_poly.type
_entity_poly.pdbx_seq_one_letter_code
_entity_poly.pdbx_strand_id
1 'polypeptide(L)'
;MRIGVLDSNGSFDNPFFQDKKIIKIDCKWKDQEYSKDAFGFTHAEYVCSFILKENPEAEIVLVPIVRKNKKSTVLDMIEGIETLIEEQVDIINLSMGDEYKYHKEIEEVCRVATEKGILIVAAYSNQKAEATYPASFPFVIGVRCLDMDEPVQVLEYDGKKNDVIFSCRLFFLYHLGIPVLHPGNSLACAVVTGYLSNYKKQYQQAISQFTHNTLNNYYPYQTLKQKQCYFLTNRMEEPLEQRFMREVTRTEQCDTFESGMEKLRNIKTVEQYSVLFIDHNNYQEICKYKEYIREYAMKHPEIEIVLRYPLFNMIERLNFQEKTNRNLNQFTV
;
A
#
# COMPACT_ATOMS: atom_id res chain seq x y z
N MET A 1 2.72 1.51 -16.86
CA MET A 1 2.26 0.15 -16.53
C MET A 1 0.75 0.20 -16.55
N ARG A 2 0.07 -0.69 -17.26
CA ARG A 2 -1.40 -0.80 -17.27
C ARG A 2 -1.81 -1.90 -16.32
N ILE A 3 -2.65 -1.58 -15.34
CA ILE A 3 -3.07 -2.49 -14.27
C ILE A 3 -4.58 -2.66 -14.39
N GLY A 4 -5.01 -3.87 -14.75
CA GLY A 4 -6.39 -4.29 -14.72
C GLY A 4 -6.87 -4.53 -13.29
N VAL A 5 -8.04 -4.02 -12.92
CA VAL A 5 -8.62 -4.20 -11.59
C VAL A 5 -10.03 -4.76 -11.76
N LEU A 6 -10.28 -5.91 -11.14
CA LEU A 6 -11.61 -6.55 -11.08
C LEU A 6 -12.19 -6.34 -9.68
N ASP A 7 -13.15 -5.42 -9.56
CA ASP A 7 -13.70 -4.98 -8.27
C ASP A 7 -15.13 -4.41 -8.39
N SER A 8 -15.60 -3.62 -7.42
CA SER A 8 -16.80 -2.81 -7.50
C SER A 8 -16.62 -1.63 -8.45
N ASN A 9 -17.68 -0.84 -8.65
CA ASN A 9 -17.57 0.43 -9.35
C ASN A 9 -17.19 1.55 -8.35
N GLY A 10 -16.82 2.73 -8.84
CA GLY A 10 -16.35 3.86 -8.03
C GLY A 10 -16.40 5.21 -8.77
N SER A 11 -16.53 6.29 -7.99
CA SER A 11 -16.54 7.67 -8.49
C SER A 11 -15.15 8.17 -8.85
N PHE A 12 -14.19 7.94 -7.96
CA PHE A 12 -12.84 8.50 -8.00
C PHE A 12 -12.80 10.03 -7.87
N ASP A 13 -13.73 10.62 -7.12
CA ASP A 13 -13.84 12.09 -6.93
C ASP A 13 -12.86 12.66 -5.89
N ASN A 14 -12.24 11.81 -5.05
CA ASN A 14 -11.31 12.27 -4.02
C ASN A 14 -10.07 12.94 -4.66
N PRO A 15 -9.55 14.06 -4.11
CA PRO A 15 -8.40 14.76 -4.71
C PRO A 15 -7.15 13.89 -4.92
N PHE A 16 -6.99 12.80 -4.18
CA PHE A 16 -5.92 11.82 -4.41
C PHE A 16 -5.93 11.24 -5.85
N PHE A 17 -7.10 11.16 -6.49
CA PHE A 17 -7.25 10.60 -7.84
C PHE A 17 -7.19 11.65 -8.96
N GLN A 18 -7.13 12.94 -8.64
CA GLN A 18 -7.31 14.03 -9.62
C GLN A 18 -6.30 14.00 -10.78
N ASP A 19 -5.08 13.53 -10.52
CA ASP A 19 -3.97 13.41 -11.48
C ASP A 19 -3.77 11.96 -11.97
N LYS A 20 -4.61 11.02 -11.56
CA LYS A 20 -4.44 9.58 -11.84
C LYS A 20 -5.19 9.17 -13.10
N LYS A 21 -4.59 8.22 -13.83
CA LYS A 21 -5.19 7.66 -15.06
C LYS A 21 -6.03 6.45 -14.69
N ILE A 22 -7.35 6.62 -14.68
CA ILE A 22 -8.31 5.56 -14.36
C ILE A 22 -9.32 5.47 -15.50
N ILE A 23 -9.27 4.35 -16.22
CA ILE A 23 -10.22 3.99 -17.27
C ILE A 23 -11.21 3.01 -16.67
N LYS A 24 -12.50 3.34 -16.74
CA LYS A 24 -13.58 2.44 -16.34
C LYS A 24 -14.15 1.80 -17.60
N ILE A 25 -14.10 0.47 -17.69
CA ILE A 25 -14.71 -0.26 -18.80
C ILE A 25 -16.23 -0.20 -18.62
N ASP A 26 -16.91 0.26 -19.66
CA ASP A 26 -18.36 0.36 -19.65
C ASP A 26 -19.00 -1.03 -19.72
N CYS A 27 -19.96 -1.28 -18.86
CA CYS A 27 -20.27 -2.64 -18.46
C CYS A 27 -21.48 -3.23 -19.14
N LYS A 28 -21.39 -4.52 -19.47
CA LYS A 28 -22.54 -5.34 -19.89
C LYS A 28 -23.38 -5.84 -18.70
N TRP A 29 -22.84 -5.80 -17.46
CA TRP A 29 -23.48 -6.38 -16.27
C TRP A 29 -24.43 -5.39 -15.57
N LYS A 30 -25.65 -5.84 -15.30
CA LYS A 30 -26.67 -5.06 -14.57
C LYS A 30 -26.42 -5.09 -13.06
N ASP A 31 -26.84 -4.04 -12.36
CA ASP A 31 -26.85 -3.93 -10.90
C ASP A 31 -25.46 -3.98 -10.22
N GLN A 32 -24.56 -3.11 -10.66
CA GLN A 32 -23.24 -2.96 -10.06
C GLN A 32 -23.26 -2.38 -8.65
N GLU A 33 -22.32 -2.85 -7.84
CA GLU A 33 -22.04 -2.29 -6.53
C GLU A 33 -21.37 -0.92 -6.65
N TYR A 34 -21.94 0.06 -5.96
CA TYR A 34 -21.46 1.44 -5.92
C TYR A 34 -21.65 2.05 -4.51
N SER A 35 -22.01 1.24 -3.51
CA SER A 35 -22.20 1.75 -2.15
C SER A 35 -20.88 2.23 -1.57
N LYS A 36 -20.91 3.48 -1.10
CA LYS A 36 -19.86 4.08 -0.29
C LYS A 36 -20.07 3.66 1.16
N ASP A 37 -18.98 3.37 1.85
CA ASP A 37 -18.99 3.08 3.28
C ASP A 37 -19.14 4.35 4.13
N ALA A 38 -18.97 4.22 5.45
CA ALA A 38 -19.06 5.34 6.40
C ALA A 38 -17.98 6.42 6.18
N PHE A 39 -16.90 6.09 5.47
CA PHE A 39 -15.83 7.03 5.13
C PHE A 39 -16.03 7.66 3.75
N GLY A 40 -17.06 7.26 3.01
CA GLY A 40 -17.41 7.85 1.72
C GLY A 40 -16.71 7.22 0.52
N PHE A 41 -16.19 5.99 0.66
CA PHE A 41 -15.46 5.29 -0.41
C PHE A 41 -16.09 3.94 -0.75
N THR A 42 -16.02 3.59 -2.02
CA THR A 42 -16.28 2.24 -2.53
C THR A 42 -15.05 1.34 -2.33
N HIS A 43 -15.23 0.02 -2.41
CA HIS A 43 -14.12 -0.91 -2.29
C HIS A 43 -13.08 -0.73 -3.42
N ALA A 44 -13.54 -0.49 -4.65
CA ALA A 44 -12.67 -0.20 -5.78
C ALA A 44 -11.84 1.08 -5.58
N GLU A 45 -12.41 2.13 -4.99
CA GLU A 45 -11.64 3.34 -4.66
C GLU A 45 -10.51 3.02 -3.67
N TYR A 46 -10.76 2.20 -2.64
CA TYR A 46 -9.68 1.75 -1.75
C TYR A 46 -8.60 0.97 -2.50
N VAL A 47 -8.97 -0.09 -3.22
CA VAL A 47 -8.03 -0.94 -3.96
C VAL A 47 -7.18 -0.12 -4.93
N CYS A 48 -7.81 0.69 -5.78
CA CYS A 48 -7.10 1.53 -6.73
C CYS A 48 -6.20 2.55 -6.03
N SER A 49 -6.61 3.10 -4.87
CA SER A 49 -5.80 4.05 -4.14
C SER A 49 -4.49 3.46 -3.60
N PHE A 50 -4.51 2.21 -3.13
CA PHE A 50 -3.30 1.53 -2.65
C PHE A 50 -2.36 1.17 -3.79
N ILE A 51 -2.90 0.72 -4.94
CA ILE A 51 -2.10 0.49 -6.15
C ILE A 51 -1.39 1.79 -6.56
N LEU A 52 -2.15 2.89 -6.66
CA LEU A 52 -1.65 4.20 -7.11
C LEU A 52 -0.77 4.91 -6.07
N LYS A 53 -0.87 4.56 -4.79
CA LYS A 53 0.09 5.00 -3.77
C LYS A 53 1.47 4.39 -4.02
N GLU A 54 1.51 3.10 -4.35
CA GLU A 54 2.77 2.40 -4.63
C GLU A 54 3.33 2.66 -6.04
N ASN A 55 2.46 2.89 -7.03
CA ASN A 55 2.86 3.35 -8.37
C ASN A 55 1.96 4.49 -8.87
N PRO A 56 2.30 5.75 -8.57
CA PRO A 56 1.53 6.93 -8.98
C PRO A 56 1.40 7.12 -10.50
N GLU A 57 2.30 6.52 -11.28
CA GLU A 57 2.36 6.63 -12.75
C GLU A 57 1.63 5.47 -13.47
N ALA A 58 1.04 4.53 -12.71
CA ALA A 58 0.27 3.45 -13.29
C ALA A 58 -1.05 3.96 -13.90
N GLU A 59 -1.48 3.28 -14.96
CA GLU A 59 -2.82 3.44 -15.53
C GLU A 59 -3.70 2.29 -15.03
N ILE A 60 -4.83 2.62 -14.42
CA ILE A 60 -5.81 1.63 -13.97
C ILE A 60 -6.85 1.39 -15.07
N VAL A 61 -7.10 0.13 -15.38
CA VAL A 61 -8.24 -0.33 -16.18
C VAL A 61 -9.20 -1.08 -15.26
N LEU A 62 -10.24 -0.40 -14.78
CA LEU A 62 -11.24 -0.97 -13.87
C LEU A 62 -12.34 -1.68 -14.65
N VAL A 63 -12.56 -2.96 -14.35
CA VAL A 63 -13.67 -3.77 -14.84
C VAL A 63 -14.58 -4.11 -13.65
N PRO A 64 -15.69 -3.36 -13.45
CA PRO A 64 -16.52 -3.52 -12.27
C PRO A 64 -17.48 -4.72 -12.39
N ILE A 65 -17.08 -5.85 -11.81
CA ILE A 65 -17.81 -7.13 -11.84
C ILE A 65 -18.60 -7.43 -10.56
N VAL A 66 -18.40 -6.65 -9.49
CA VAL A 66 -19.16 -6.83 -8.23
C VAL A 66 -20.56 -6.26 -8.37
N ARG A 67 -21.57 -7.08 -8.05
CA ARG A 67 -22.99 -6.72 -8.04
C ARG A 67 -23.42 -6.21 -6.67
N LYS A 68 -24.59 -5.54 -6.57
CA LYS A 68 -25.15 -4.95 -5.32
C LYS A 68 -25.24 -5.88 -4.09
N ASN A 69 -25.17 -7.19 -4.28
CA ASN A 69 -25.10 -8.15 -3.17
C ASN A 69 -23.67 -8.39 -2.66
N LYS A 70 -22.71 -7.57 -3.12
CA LYS A 70 -21.26 -7.67 -2.87
C LYS A 70 -20.65 -8.99 -3.36
N LYS A 71 -21.24 -9.59 -4.39
CA LYS A 71 -20.75 -10.83 -5.03
C LYS A 71 -20.63 -10.66 -6.54
N SER A 72 -19.78 -11.47 -7.13
CA SER A 72 -19.66 -11.71 -8.56
C SER A 72 -19.95 -13.18 -8.84
N THR A 73 -20.34 -13.51 -10.06
CA THR A 73 -20.42 -14.91 -10.50
C THR A 73 -19.09 -15.35 -11.09
N VAL A 74 -18.87 -16.66 -11.18
CA VAL A 74 -17.70 -17.24 -11.89
C VAL A 74 -17.63 -16.75 -13.33
N LEU A 75 -18.78 -16.62 -14.00
CA LEU A 75 -18.84 -16.08 -15.37
C LEU A 75 -18.40 -14.62 -15.42
N ASP A 76 -18.86 -13.77 -14.50
CA ASP A 76 -18.43 -12.36 -14.45
C ASP A 76 -16.91 -12.24 -14.26
N MET A 77 -16.31 -13.14 -13.44
CA MET A 77 -14.86 -13.18 -13.24
C MET A 77 -14.12 -13.58 -14.53
N ILE A 78 -14.59 -14.62 -15.22
CA ILE A 78 -13.98 -15.08 -16.48
C ILE A 78 -14.05 -13.98 -17.54
N GLU A 79 -15.25 -13.44 -17.81
CA GLU A 79 -15.45 -12.37 -18.79
C GLU A 79 -14.63 -11.12 -18.44
N GLY A 80 -14.49 -10.82 -17.14
CA GLY A 80 -13.68 -9.72 -16.66
C GLY A 80 -12.18 -9.92 -16.91
N ILE A 81 -11.64 -11.12 -16.69
CA ILE A 81 -10.25 -11.46 -17.01
C ILE A 81 -10.04 -11.42 -18.53
N GLU A 82 -10.96 -11.95 -19.33
CA GLU A 82 -10.91 -11.88 -20.79
C GLU A 82 -10.87 -10.44 -21.30
N THR A 83 -11.72 -9.58 -20.75
CA THR A 83 -11.73 -8.13 -21.06
C THR A 83 -10.37 -7.50 -20.76
N LEU A 84 -9.76 -7.82 -19.62
CA LEU A 84 -8.43 -7.29 -19.26
C LEU A 84 -7.31 -7.83 -20.15
N ILE A 85 -7.43 -9.08 -20.62
CA ILE A 85 -6.52 -9.64 -21.63
C ILE A 85 -6.66 -8.87 -22.96
N GLU A 86 -7.88 -8.61 -23.41
CA GLU A 86 -8.17 -7.84 -24.63
C GLU A 86 -7.66 -6.40 -24.53
N GLU A 87 -7.79 -5.79 -23.35
CA GLU A 87 -7.23 -4.49 -23.01
C GLU A 87 -5.71 -4.49 -22.89
N GLN A 88 -5.03 -5.64 -23.02
CA GLN A 88 -3.56 -5.74 -22.99
C GLN A 88 -2.95 -5.11 -21.72
N VAL A 89 -3.57 -5.35 -20.56
CA VAL A 89 -2.97 -4.92 -19.30
C VAL A 89 -1.71 -5.72 -18.99
N ASP A 90 -0.80 -5.13 -18.22
CA ASP A 90 0.44 -5.79 -17.80
C ASP A 90 0.24 -6.65 -16.53
N ILE A 91 -0.69 -6.24 -15.66
CA ILE A 91 -0.99 -6.88 -14.38
C ILE A 91 -2.49 -6.88 -14.15
N ILE A 92 -3.03 -7.96 -13.59
CA ILE A 92 -4.41 -8.07 -13.12
C ILE A 92 -4.41 -8.17 -11.59
N ASN A 93 -5.09 -7.23 -10.94
CA ASN A 93 -5.40 -7.26 -9.52
C ASN A 93 -6.80 -7.85 -9.29
N LEU A 94 -6.86 -8.93 -8.52
CA LEU A 94 -8.10 -9.57 -8.09
C LEU A 94 -8.24 -9.48 -6.58
N SER A 95 -9.02 -8.51 -6.12
CA SER A 95 -9.33 -8.33 -4.69
C SER A 95 -10.52 -9.20 -4.24
N MET A 96 -10.70 -10.36 -4.88
CA MET A 96 -11.79 -11.31 -4.68
C MET A 96 -11.37 -12.71 -5.11
N GLY A 97 -12.14 -13.73 -4.72
CA GLY A 97 -11.96 -15.09 -5.19
C GLY A 97 -13.10 -16.02 -4.78
N ASP A 98 -13.13 -17.21 -5.37
CA ASP A 98 -14.04 -18.29 -5.00
C ASP A 98 -13.40 -19.17 -3.91
N GLU A 99 -14.02 -19.19 -2.72
CA GLU A 99 -13.57 -19.95 -1.56
C GLU A 99 -14.27 -21.32 -1.41
N TYR A 100 -15.24 -21.62 -2.27
CA TYR A 100 -16.10 -22.81 -2.14
C TYR A 100 -15.76 -23.89 -3.14
N LYS A 101 -15.37 -23.54 -4.37
CA LYS A 101 -15.22 -24.50 -5.45
C LYS A 101 -14.06 -24.17 -6.38
N TYR A 102 -13.33 -25.22 -6.76
CA TYR A 102 -12.40 -25.18 -7.88
C TYR A 102 -13.18 -25.21 -9.20
N HIS A 103 -12.90 -24.25 -10.08
CA HIS A 103 -13.45 -24.13 -11.41
C HIS A 103 -12.32 -24.20 -12.43
N LYS A 104 -12.34 -25.21 -13.31
CA LYS A 104 -11.30 -25.41 -14.33
C LYS A 104 -11.24 -24.21 -15.28
N GLU A 105 -12.38 -23.61 -15.57
CA GLU A 105 -12.53 -22.47 -16.46
C GLU A 105 -11.81 -21.22 -15.90
N ILE A 106 -11.78 -21.04 -14.58
CA ILE A 106 -11.00 -19.96 -13.94
C ILE A 106 -9.50 -20.23 -14.09
N GLU A 107 -9.04 -21.47 -13.91
CA GLU A 107 -7.63 -21.81 -14.12
C GLU A 107 -7.22 -21.56 -15.59
N GLU A 108 -8.07 -21.98 -16.53
CA GLU A 108 -7.81 -21.89 -17.96
C GLU A 108 -7.69 -20.43 -18.42
N VAL A 109 -8.61 -19.55 -18.01
CA VAL A 109 -8.51 -18.12 -18.35
C VAL A 109 -7.30 -17.44 -17.68
N CYS A 110 -6.96 -17.83 -16.44
CA CYS A 110 -5.77 -17.32 -15.74
C CYS A 110 -4.47 -17.77 -16.42
N ARG A 111 -4.42 -19.01 -16.93
CA ARG A 111 -3.29 -19.51 -17.73
C ARG A 111 -3.14 -18.72 -19.03
N VAL A 112 -4.23 -18.46 -19.75
CA VAL A 112 -4.19 -17.66 -20.99
C VAL A 112 -3.62 -16.26 -20.72
N ALA A 113 -4.03 -15.59 -19.64
CA ALA A 113 -3.45 -14.31 -19.23
C ALA A 113 -1.94 -14.43 -18.95
N THR A 114 -1.54 -15.43 -18.16
CA THR A 114 -0.15 -15.64 -17.76
C THR A 114 0.76 -15.98 -18.96
N GLU A 115 0.28 -16.80 -19.90
CA GLU A 115 0.99 -17.16 -21.14
C GLU A 115 1.20 -15.95 -22.06
N LYS A 116 0.30 -14.96 -22.02
CA LYS A 116 0.46 -13.66 -22.68
C LYS A 116 1.41 -12.72 -21.93
N GLY A 117 1.94 -13.14 -20.79
CA GLY A 117 2.88 -12.38 -19.97
C GLY A 117 2.21 -11.40 -19.00
N ILE A 118 0.90 -11.55 -18.74
CA ILE A 118 0.16 -10.74 -17.78
C ILE A 118 0.32 -11.36 -16.39
N LEU A 119 0.82 -10.59 -15.43
CA LEU A 119 0.89 -11.04 -14.04
C LEU A 119 -0.49 -11.02 -13.41
N ILE A 120 -0.84 -12.03 -12.63
CA ILE A 120 -2.05 -12.02 -11.80
C ILE A 120 -1.64 -11.98 -10.33
N VAL A 121 -2.23 -11.04 -9.59
CA VAL A 121 -2.12 -10.91 -8.13
C VAL A 121 -3.53 -11.03 -7.56
N ALA A 122 -3.75 -11.98 -6.66
CA ALA A 122 -5.09 -12.27 -6.15
C ALA A 122 -5.12 -12.43 -4.62
N ALA A 123 -6.16 -11.88 -3.99
CA ALA A 123 -6.36 -11.96 -2.55
C ALA A 123 -6.94 -13.32 -2.15
N TYR A 124 -6.41 -13.91 -1.09
CA TYR A 124 -7.10 -14.98 -0.35
C TYR A 124 -8.32 -14.43 0.39
N SER A 125 -9.27 -15.31 0.71
CA SER A 125 -10.43 -14.97 1.54
C SER A 125 -10.00 -14.34 2.87
N ASN A 126 -10.78 -13.36 3.33
CA ASN A 126 -10.63 -12.80 4.68
C ASN A 126 -11.07 -13.78 5.78
N GLN A 127 -11.75 -14.86 5.40
CA GLN A 127 -12.16 -15.95 6.28
C GLN A 127 -11.15 -17.12 6.20
N LYS A 128 -11.25 -18.06 7.14
CA LYS A 128 -10.49 -19.31 7.04
C LYS A 128 -11.09 -20.18 5.93
N ALA A 129 -10.49 -20.09 4.75
CA ALA A 129 -10.78 -20.96 3.61
C ALA A 129 -9.58 -21.88 3.34
N GLU A 130 -9.83 -23.13 2.93
CA GLU A 130 -8.77 -24.08 2.55
C GLU A 130 -8.05 -23.62 1.27
N ALA A 131 -8.82 -23.09 0.31
CA ALA A 131 -8.32 -22.51 -0.92
C ALA A 131 -9.17 -21.28 -1.30
N THR A 132 -8.59 -20.38 -2.08
CA THR A 132 -9.31 -19.27 -2.72
C THR A 132 -8.82 -19.18 -4.15
N TYR A 133 -9.70 -19.32 -5.13
CA TYR A 133 -9.31 -19.27 -6.54
C TYR A 133 -9.62 -17.88 -7.12
N PRO A 134 -8.68 -17.25 -7.84
CA PRO A 134 -7.45 -17.84 -8.37
C PRO A 134 -6.19 -17.74 -7.48
N ALA A 135 -6.26 -17.14 -6.29
CA ALA A 135 -5.09 -16.93 -5.42
C ALA A 135 -4.29 -18.21 -5.10
N SER A 136 -4.94 -19.37 -5.03
CA SER A 136 -4.32 -20.67 -4.79
C SER A 136 -3.57 -21.27 -5.99
N PHE A 137 -3.63 -20.68 -7.19
CA PHE A 137 -2.90 -21.21 -8.34
C PHE A 137 -1.40 -20.88 -8.23
N PRO A 138 -0.49 -21.84 -8.45
CA PRO A 138 0.94 -21.65 -8.23
C PRO A 138 1.61 -20.64 -9.19
N PHE A 139 0.93 -20.28 -10.28
CA PHE A 139 1.38 -19.27 -11.24
C PHE A 139 0.73 -17.88 -11.02
N VAL A 140 -0.13 -17.76 -9.99
CA VAL A 140 -0.72 -16.51 -9.51
C VAL A 140 0.03 -16.09 -8.26
N ILE A 141 0.23 -14.79 -8.06
CA ILE A 141 0.74 -14.29 -6.77
C ILE A 141 -0.44 -14.21 -5.79
N GLY A 142 -0.53 -15.16 -4.88
CA GLY A 142 -1.53 -15.18 -3.83
C GLY A 142 -1.16 -14.22 -2.69
N VAL A 143 -2.13 -13.46 -2.16
CA VAL A 143 -1.86 -12.48 -1.08
C VAL A 143 -2.80 -12.70 0.11
N ARG A 144 -2.23 -12.85 1.31
CA ARG A 144 -2.98 -13.08 2.56
C ARG A 144 -2.39 -12.33 3.74
N CYS A 145 -3.20 -12.08 4.77
CA CYS A 145 -2.75 -11.54 6.06
C CYS A 145 -2.98 -12.58 7.17
N LEU A 146 -2.04 -12.72 8.11
CA LEU A 146 -2.14 -13.73 9.19
C LEU A 146 -2.32 -13.17 10.60
N ASP A 147 -2.29 -11.85 10.81
CA ASP A 147 -2.42 -11.20 12.14
C ASP A 147 -1.51 -11.86 13.19
N MET A 148 -0.22 -11.93 12.88
CA MET A 148 0.79 -12.56 13.73
C MET A 148 0.96 -11.79 15.04
N ASP A 149 1.21 -12.53 16.13
CA ASP A 149 1.59 -11.94 17.41
C ASP A 149 3.04 -11.43 17.33
N GLU A 150 3.26 -10.18 17.74
CA GLU A 150 4.58 -9.51 17.77
C GLU A 150 5.43 -9.69 16.50
N PRO A 151 4.93 -9.27 15.32
CA PRO A 151 5.64 -9.50 14.08
C PRO A 151 6.90 -8.64 13.99
N VAL A 152 7.98 -9.24 13.52
CA VAL A 152 9.24 -8.52 13.23
C VAL A 152 9.19 -7.95 11.81
N GLN A 153 8.76 -8.77 10.85
CA GLN A 153 8.68 -8.40 9.45
C GLN A 153 7.26 -7.98 9.06
N VAL A 154 7.13 -7.14 8.02
CA VAL A 154 5.84 -6.69 7.50
C VAL A 154 5.23 -7.76 6.60
N LEU A 155 6.05 -8.39 5.77
CA LEU A 155 5.64 -9.49 4.90
C LEU A 155 6.71 -10.57 4.74
N GLU A 156 6.26 -11.75 4.36
CA GLU A 156 7.07 -12.88 3.91
C GLU A 156 6.66 -13.29 2.50
N TYR A 157 7.55 -13.96 1.77
CA TYR A 157 7.27 -14.53 0.46
C TYR A 157 7.54 -16.04 0.44
N ASP A 158 6.49 -16.85 0.28
CA ASP A 158 6.61 -18.29 0.04
C ASP A 158 6.74 -18.54 -1.46
N GLY A 159 7.98 -18.67 -1.93
CA GLY A 159 8.27 -18.93 -3.34
C GLY A 159 7.80 -20.30 -3.86
N LYS A 160 7.43 -21.26 -2.99
CA LYS A 160 6.88 -22.55 -3.43
C LYS A 160 5.42 -22.44 -3.80
N LYS A 161 4.66 -21.66 -3.02
CA LYS A 161 3.23 -21.38 -3.27
C LYS A 161 3.01 -20.16 -4.15
N ASN A 162 4.06 -19.34 -4.31
CA ASN A 162 4.00 -18.01 -4.92
C ASN A 162 3.13 -17.03 -4.10
N ASP A 163 3.19 -17.15 -2.78
CA ASP A 163 2.35 -16.37 -1.86
C ASP A 163 3.12 -15.24 -1.17
N VAL A 164 2.51 -14.06 -1.09
CA VAL A 164 2.93 -12.96 -0.20
C VAL A 164 2.05 -12.97 1.03
N ILE A 165 2.68 -13.04 2.20
CA ILE A 165 2.02 -13.19 3.49
C ILE A 165 2.34 -11.96 4.33
N PHE A 166 1.34 -11.09 4.53
CA PHE A 166 1.47 -9.96 5.46
C PHE A 166 1.27 -10.42 6.90
N SER A 167 2.08 -9.87 7.80
CA SER A 167 1.99 -10.17 9.22
C SER A 167 0.82 -9.48 9.90
N CYS A 168 0.30 -8.37 9.35
CA CYS A 168 -0.85 -7.65 9.89
C CYS A 168 -1.89 -7.36 8.79
N ARG A 169 -3.18 -7.45 9.12
CA ARG A 169 -4.26 -7.13 8.17
C ARG A 169 -4.62 -5.66 8.04
N LEU A 170 -4.04 -4.78 8.86
CA LEU A 170 -4.46 -3.39 9.02
C LEU A 170 -3.60 -2.44 8.17
N PHE A 171 -4.25 -1.65 7.32
CA PHE A 171 -3.61 -0.72 6.39
C PHE A 171 -4.10 0.72 6.60
N PHE A 172 -3.21 1.70 6.49
CA PHE A 172 -3.58 3.11 6.68
C PHE A 172 -4.26 3.68 5.44
N LEU A 173 -5.43 4.31 5.62
CA LEU A 173 -6.12 5.09 4.58
C LEU A 173 -5.64 6.56 4.52
N TYR A 174 -4.41 6.79 5.01
CA TYR A 174 -3.86 8.12 5.26
C TYR A 174 -3.81 8.98 3.99
N HIS A 175 -3.45 8.39 2.84
CA HIS A 175 -3.39 9.09 1.55
C HIS A 175 -4.74 9.55 1.03
N LEU A 176 -5.83 8.99 1.54
CA LEU A 176 -7.21 9.41 1.25
C LEU A 176 -7.73 10.48 2.21
N GLY A 177 -6.89 10.93 3.16
CA GLY A 177 -7.27 11.89 4.21
C GLY A 177 -7.97 11.25 5.41
N ILE A 178 -7.88 9.91 5.55
CA ILE A 178 -8.49 9.17 6.65
C ILE A 178 -7.37 8.54 7.49
N PRO A 179 -6.99 9.13 8.63
CA PRO A 179 -5.90 8.62 9.47
C PRO A 179 -6.33 7.41 10.32
N VAL A 180 -7.04 6.45 9.72
CA VAL A 180 -7.58 5.23 10.34
C VAL A 180 -7.00 3.99 9.66
N LEU A 181 -6.86 2.93 10.43
CA LEU A 181 -6.50 1.61 9.95
C LEU A 181 -7.73 0.86 9.43
N HIS A 182 -7.65 0.34 8.21
CA HIS A 182 -8.68 -0.46 7.59
C HIS A 182 -8.18 -1.89 7.35
N PRO A 183 -8.93 -2.93 7.76
CA PRO A 183 -8.52 -4.31 7.55
C PRO A 183 -8.81 -4.79 6.12
N GLY A 184 -7.99 -5.69 5.58
CA GLY A 184 -8.38 -6.49 4.41
C GLY A 184 -7.24 -7.07 3.57
N ASN A 185 -7.38 -8.33 3.17
CA ASN A 185 -6.47 -8.97 2.20
C ASN A 185 -6.53 -8.29 0.83
N SER A 186 -7.65 -7.66 0.49
CA SER A 186 -7.79 -6.86 -0.74
C SER A 186 -6.85 -5.66 -0.77
N LEU A 187 -6.62 -5.00 0.37
CA LEU A 187 -5.69 -3.88 0.47
C LEU A 187 -4.23 -4.37 0.39
N ALA A 188 -3.92 -5.50 1.03
CA ALA A 188 -2.63 -6.17 0.88
C ALA A 188 -2.33 -6.54 -0.58
N CYS A 189 -3.32 -7.11 -1.27
CA CYS A 189 -3.25 -7.46 -2.70
C CYS A 189 -2.96 -6.21 -3.55
N ALA A 190 -3.67 -5.12 -3.30
CA ALA A 190 -3.45 -3.84 -3.96
C ALA A 190 -2.04 -3.26 -3.74
N VAL A 191 -1.53 -3.33 -2.51
CA VAL A 191 -0.16 -2.90 -2.16
C VAL A 191 0.88 -3.72 -2.92
N VAL A 192 0.73 -5.06 -2.96
CA VAL A 192 1.63 -5.95 -3.71
C VAL A 192 1.55 -5.67 -5.21
N THR A 193 0.35 -5.52 -5.77
CA THR A 193 0.17 -5.17 -7.18
C THR A 193 0.87 -3.86 -7.51
N GLY A 194 0.64 -2.81 -6.73
CA GLY A 194 1.25 -1.50 -6.94
C GLY A 194 2.78 -1.56 -6.83
N TYR A 195 3.32 -2.26 -5.83
CA TYR A 195 4.77 -2.47 -5.71
C TYR A 195 5.36 -3.20 -6.93
N LEU A 196 4.80 -4.37 -7.27
CA LEU A 196 5.27 -5.22 -8.37
C LEU A 196 5.12 -4.57 -9.74
N SER A 197 4.19 -3.63 -9.88
CA SER A 197 4.00 -2.84 -11.10
C SER A 197 5.21 -1.96 -11.47
N ASN A 198 6.20 -1.83 -10.60
CA ASN A 198 7.46 -1.16 -10.87
C ASN A 198 8.54 -2.09 -11.47
N TYR A 199 8.33 -3.41 -11.50
CA TYR A 199 9.33 -4.41 -11.89
C TYR A 199 8.88 -5.26 -13.08
N LYS A 200 9.14 -4.81 -14.30
CA LYS A 200 8.74 -5.55 -15.51
C LYS A 200 9.35 -6.96 -15.55
N LYS A 201 8.51 -7.99 -15.51
CA LYS A 201 8.88 -9.42 -15.65
C LYS A 201 9.92 -9.94 -14.64
N GLN A 202 10.16 -9.22 -13.55
CA GLN A 202 11.10 -9.58 -12.47
C GLN A 202 10.40 -9.65 -11.11
N TYR A 203 9.10 -9.95 -11.11
CA TYR A 203 8.24 -9.84 -9.93
C TYR A 203 8.70 -10.69 -8.74
N GLN A 204 9.02 -11.97 -9.00
CA GLN A 204 9.48 -12.91 -7.96
C GLN A 204 10.83 -12.50 -7.36
N GLN A 205 11.73 -11.99 -8.20
CA GLN A 205 13.02 -11.47 -7.73
C GLN A 205 12.82 -10.23 -6.87
N ALA A 206 11.98 -9.29 -7.31
CA ALA A 206 11.70 -8.06 -6.57
C ALA A 206 11.11 -8.35 -5.19
N ILE A 207 10.05 -9.18 -5.10
CA ILE A 207 9.43 -9.49 -3.82
C ILE A 207 10.37 -10.29 -2.91
N SER A 208 11.13 -11.24 -3.46
CA SER A 208 12.11 -12.01 -2.69
C SER A 208 13.22 -11.11 -2.14
N GLN A 209 13.71 -10.15 -2.92
CA GLN A 209 14.69 -9.16 -2.45
C GLN A 209 14.12 -8.27 -1.35
N PHE A 210 12.86 -7.83 -1.49
CA PHE A 210 12.20 -7.03 -0.47
C PHE A 210 12.03 -7.79 0.85
N THR A 211 11.68 -9.08 0.82
CA THR A 211 11.53 -9.90 2.04
C THR A 211 12.79 -9.89 2.91
N HIS A 212 13.98 -9.83 2.29
CA HIS A 212 15.27 -9.79 2.98
C HIS A 212 15.80 -8.37 3.23
N ASN A 213 15.06 -7.33 2.83
CA ASN A 213 15.46 -5.94 2.99
C ASN A 213 15.19 -5.44 4.42
N THR A 214 16.03 -4.54 4.94
CA THR A 214 15.84 -3.96 6.27
C THR A 214 14.56 -3.12 6.39
N LEU A 215 14.03 -2.59 5.28
CA LEU A 215 12.76 -1.87 5.20
C LEU A 215 11.52 -2.77 5.40
N ASN A 216 11.68 -4.09 5.29
CA ASN A 216 10.64 -5.06 5.58
C ASN A 216 10.49 -5.36 7.08
N ASN A 217 11.21 -4.67 7.97
CA ASN A 217 10.99 -4.78 9.40
C ASN A 217 10.10 -3.64 9.91
N TYR A 218 9.26 -3.92 10.90
CA TYR A 218 8.57 -2.87 11.63
C TYR A 218 9.58 -1.97 12.35
N TYR A 219 9.32 -0.67 12.35
CA TYR A 219 10.21 0.27 13.03
C TYR A 219 10.19 0.02 14.55
N PRO A 220 11.36 -0.16 15.20
CA PRO A 220 11.42 -0.45 16.63
C PRO A 220 11.20 0.83 17.45
N TYR A 221 9.95 1.27 17.51
CA TYR A 221 9.56 2.57 18.07
C TYR A 221 9.99 2.76 19.53
N GLN A 222 10.16 1.68 20.30
CA GLN A 222 10.63 1.72 21.68
C GLN A 222 12.03 2.34 21.80
N THR A 223 12.84 2.25 20.75
CA THR A 223 14.18 2.87 20.70
C THR A 223 14.12 4.41 20.71
N LEU A 224 12.99 5.01 20.36
CA LEU A 224 12.81 6.47 20.37
C LEU A 224 12.92 7.08 21.77
N LYS A 225 12.71 6.30 22.84
CA LYS A 225 12.95 6.78 24.22
C LYS A 225 14.43 6.93 24.59
N GLN A 226 15.31 6.31 23.83
CA GLN A 226 16.74 6.31 24.07
C GLN A 226 17.47 7.35 23.21
N LYS A 227 16.79 7.93 22.23
CA LYS A 227 17.33 8.85 21.22
C LYS A 227 16.80 10.27 21.43
N GLN A 228 17.63 11.30 21.19
CA GLN A 228 17.20 12.69 21.32
C GLN A 228 16.37 13.06 20.08
N CYS A 229 15.06 13.21 20.28
CA CYS A 229 14.11 13.46 19.20
C CYS A 229 13.80 14.96 19.07
N TYR A 230 13.95 15.48 17.86
CA TYR A 230 13.26 16.69 17.40
C TYR A 230 11.92 16.28 16.78
N PHE A 231 10.83 16.72 17.39
CA PHE A 231 9.48 16.30 17.04
C PHE A 231 8.74 17.41 16.29
N LEU A 232 8.25 17.10 15.08
CA LEU A 232 7.46 18.02 14.27
C LEU A 232 6.03 17.49 14.18
N THR A 233 5.04 18.32 14.51
CA THR A 233 3.62 17.91 14.46
C THR A 233 2.67 19.03 14.08
N ASN A 234 1.63 18.73 13.31
CA ASN A 234 0.54 19.70 13.01
C ASN A 234 -0.59 19.67 14.04
N ARG A 235 -0.42 18.90 15.13
CA ARG A 235 -1.46 18.64 16.14
C ARG A 235 -0.90 18.62 17.56
N MET A 236 0.01 19.55 17.85
CA MET A 236 0.74 19.64 19.12
C MET A 236 -0.15 19.71 20.37
N GLU A 237 -1.33 20.31 20.23
CA GLU A 237 -2.30 20.49 21.31
C GLU A 237 -3.19 19.24 21.54
N GLU A 238 -3.13 18.21 20.67
CA GLU A 238 -3.92 17.00 20.86
C GLU A 238 -3.41 16.19 22.07
N PRO A 239 -4.28 15.86 23.05
CA PRO A 239 -3.85 15.13 24.26
C PRO A 239 -3.21 13.77 23.98
N LEU A 240 -3.66 13.07 22.94
CA LEU A 240 -3.08 11.78 22.53
C LEU A 240 -1.69 11.94 21.91
N GLU A 241 -1.44 13.06 21.23
CA GLU A 241 -0.12 13.37 20.67
C GLU A 241 0.86 13.74 21.79
N GLN A 242 0.43 14.58 22.73
CA GLN A 242 1.21 14.91 23.92
C GLN A 242 1.53 13.65 24.76
N ARG A 243 0.57 12.74 24.85
CA ARG A 243 0.76 11.43 25.48
C ARG A 243 1.78 10.60 24.71
N PHE A 244 1.68 10.51 23.39
CA PHE A 244 2.63 9.78 22.56
C PHE A 244 4.05 10.32 22.73
N MET A 245 4.24 11.64 22.66
CA MET A 245 5.53 12.28 22.92
C MET A 245 6.08 11.92 24.32
N ARG A 246 5.24 12.02 25.36
CA ARG A 246 5.65 11.72 26.73
C ARG A 246 5.95 10.24 26.97
N GLU A 247 5.24 9.32 26.32
CA GLU A 247 5.33 7.88 26.62
C GLU A 247 6.25 7.12 25.66
N VAL A 248 6.41 7.57 24.42
CA VAL A 248 7.09 6.81 23.35
C VAL A 248 8.39 7.43 22.88
N THR A 249 8.56 8.75 22.95
CA THR A 249 9.75 9.43 22.41
C THR A 249 10.51 10.19 23.49
N ARG A 250 11.84 10.31 23.42
CA ARG A 250 12.56 11.31 24.22
C ARG A 250 12.60 12.62 23.44
N THR A 251 11.49 13.35 23.49
CA THR A 251 11.33 14.65 22.81
C THR A 251 12.12 15.72 23.56
N GLU A 252 13.17 16.25 22.93
CA GLU A 252 13.99 17.35 23.45
C GLU A 252 13.49 18.71 22.92
N GLN A 253 12.93 18.71 21.71
CA GLN A 253 12.31 19.88 21.08
C GLN A 253 11.07 19.45 20.33
N CYS A 254 10.02 20.27 20.40
CA CYS A 254 8.80 20.11 19.64
C CYS A 254 8.43 21.43 18.96
N ASP A 255 8.13 21.39 17.67
CA ASP A 255 7.65 22.53 16.90
C ASP A 255 6.44 22.15 16.04
N THR A 256 5.66 23.16 15.64
CA THR A 256 4.67 22.92 14.60
C THR A 256 5.37 22.45 13.34
N PHE A 257 4.70 21.61 12.54
CA PHE A 257 5.32 21.05 11.34
C PHE A 257 5.90 22.13 10.41
N GLU A 258 5.16 23.20 10.13
CA GLU A 258 5.59 24.28 9.24
C GLU A 258 6.79 25.04 9.80
N SER A 259 6.72 25.47 11.06
CA SER A 259 7.79 26.21 11.73
C SER A 259 9.06 25.37 11.83
N GLY A 260 8.92 24.08 12.16
CA GLY A 260 10.02 23.14 12.19
C GLY A 260 10.66 22.95 10.82
N MET A 261 9.86 22.72 9.78
CA MET A 261 10.38 22.58 8.41
C MET A 261 11.14 23.82 7.93
N GLU A 262 10.69 25.03 8.31
CA GLU A 262 11.41 26.28 8.06
C GLU A 262 12.74 26.35 8.83
N LYS A 263 12.75 25.98 10.12
CA LYS A 263 13.98 25.93 10.93
C LYS A 263 15.00 24.95 10.39
N LEU A 264 14.55 23.79 9.88
CA LEU A 264 15.43 22.79 9.26
C LEU A 264 16.13 23.31 7.99
N ARG A 265 15.67 24.42 7.38
CA ARG A 265 16.41 25.08 6.28
C ARG A 265 17.70 25.74 6.77
N ASN A 266 17.78 26.05 8.07
CA ASN A 266 18.92 26.67 8.71
C ASN A 266 19.77 25.61 9.44
N ILE A 267 20.91 25.26 8.84
CA ILE A 267 21.77 24.11 9.21
C ILE A 267 22.23 24.11 10.68
N LYS A 268 22.37 25.27 11.33
CA LYS A 268 22.93 25.38 12.70
C LYS A 268 22.07 24.79 13.81
N THR A 269 20.79 24.47 13.54
CA THR A 269 19.80 24.17 14.59
C THR A 269 19.76 22.69 15.00
N VAL A 270 20.44 21.79 14.29
CA VAL A 270 20.09 20.36 14.31
C VAL A 270 21.22 19.39 14.65
N GLU A 271 22.46 19.86 14.80
CA GLU A 271 23.62 19.01 15.19
C GLU A 271 23.46 18.33 16.57
N GLN A 272 22.44 18.70 17.34
CA GLN A 272 22.17 18.18 18.69
C GLN A 272 21.14 17.03 18.77
N TYR A 273 20.45 16.67 17.68
CA TYR A 273 19.42 15.63 17.71
C TYR A 273 19.83 14.40 16.90
N SER A 274 19.46 13.22 17.39
CA SER A 274 19.72 11.97 16.67
C SER A 274 18.54 11.50 15.83
N VAL A 275 17.33 11.99 16.10
CA VAL A 275 16.11 11.64 15.37
C VAL A 275 15.31 12.89 15.01
N LEU A 276 14.90 12.98 13.75
CA LEU A 276 13.80 13.84 13.33
C LEU A 276 12.53 13.00 13.23
N PHE A 277 11.60 13.21 14.16
CA PHE A 277 10.30 12.54 14.17
C PHE A 277 9.25 13.46 13.56
N ILE A 278 8.58 13.00 12.50
CA ILE A 278 7.57 13.77 11.78
C ILE A 278 6.20 13.11 11.96
N ASP A 279 5.31 13.79 12.66
CA ASP A 279 3.88 13.49 12.72
C ASP A 279 3.11 14.52 11.90
N HIS A 280 2.27 14.08 10.97
CA HIS A 280 1.41 14.99 10.22
C HIS A 280 0.15 14.25 9.82
N ASN A 281 -1.01 14.59 10.37
CA ASN A 281 -2.22 13.82 10.11
C ASN A 281 -2.95 14.21 8.80
N ASN A 282 -2.46 15.22 8.08
CA ASN A 282 -2.98 15.63 6.77
C ASN A 282 -2.02 15.27 5.62
N TYR A 283 -2.38 14.28 4.80
CA TYR A 283 -1.55 13.80 3.70
C TYR A 283 -1.31 14.85 2.61
N GLN A 284 -2.33 15.60 2.21
CA GLN A 284 -2.23 16.55 1.08
C GLN A 284 -1.27 17.71 1.41
N GLU A 285 -1.24 18.14 2.67
CA GLU A 285 -0.32 19.16 3.15
C GLU A 285 1.13 18.65 3.19
N ILE A 286 1.39 17.52 3.84
CA ILE A 286 2.76 16.99 3.96
C ILE A 286 3.33 16.52 2.62
N CYS A 287 2.49 16.07 1.68
CA CYS A 287 2.95 15.60 0.36
C CYS A 287 3.73 16.69 -0.40
N LYS A 288 3.40 17.97 -0.18
CA LYS A 288 4.14 19.12 -0.73
C LYS A 288 5.59 19.21 -0.23
N TYR A 289 5.90 18.60 0.91
CA TYR A 289 7.22 18.60 1.54
C TYR A 289 8.00 17.31 1.28
N LYS A 290 7.46 16.37 0.49
CA LYS A 290 8.04 15.04 0.30
C LYS A 290 9.48 15.07 -0.23
N GLU A 291 9.74 15.86 -1.26
CA GLU A 291 11.12 16.04 -1.78
C GLU A 291 12.03 16.74 -0.78
N TYR A 292 11.51 17.74 -0.06
CA TYR A 292 12.29 18.46 0.94
C TYR A 292 12.73 17.54 2.10
N ILE A 293 11.83 16.70 2.61
CA ILE A 293 12.15 15.69 3.64
C ILE A 293 13.22 14.72 3.11
N ARG A 294 13.09 14.28 1.86
CA ARG A 294 14.08 13.39 1.23
C ARG A 294 15.44 14.04 1.10
N GLU A 295 15.52 15.28 0.59
CA GLU A 295 16.76 16.03 0.48
C GLU A 295 17.41 16.29 1.84
N TYR A 296 16.60 16.63 2.84
CA TYR A 296 17.08 16.81 4.21
C TYR A 296 17.71 15.53 4.73
N ALA A 297 17.02 14.39 4.59
CA ALA A 297 17.56 13.08 4.94
C ALA A 297 18.88 12.82 4.23
N MET A 298 19.00 13.13 2.93
CA MET A 298 20.25 12.94 2.19
C MET A 298 21.41 13.78 2.75
N LYS A 299 21.16 15.06 3.07
CA LYS A 299 22.16 16.02 3.56
C LYS A 299 22.61 15.75 5.01
N HIS A 300 21.78 15.07 5.80
CA HIS A 300 22.00 14.81 7.23
C HIS A 300 22.06 13.30 7.54
N PRO A 301 23.11 12.58 7.11
CA PRO A 301 23.27 11.14 7.34
C PRO A 301 23.31 10.67 8.78
N GLU A 302 23.68 11.55 9.69
CA GLU A 302 23.73 11.33 11.13
C GLU A 302 22.34 11.33 11.79
N ILE A 303 21.31 11.90 11.13
CA ILE A 303 19.96 12.02 11.68
C ILE A 303 19.07 10.93 11.10
N GLU A 304 18.46 10.16 12.00
CA GLU A 304 17.43 9.20 11.64
C GLU A 304 16.09 9.91 11.41
N ILE A 305 15.50 9.72 10.22
CA ILE A 305 14.19 10.28 9.88
C ILE A 305 13.11 9.24 10.11
N VAL A 306 12.10 9.57 10.91
CA VAL A 306 10.99 8.69 11.26
C VAL A 306 9.67 9.39 11.03
N LEU A 307 8.83 8.84 10.15
CA LEU A 307 7.49 9.34 9.89
C LEU A 307 6.43 8.51 10.63
N ARG A 308 5.47 9.19 11.26
CA ARG A 308 4.32 8.52 11.87
C ARG A 308 3.48 7.76 10.85
N TYR A 309 3.22 8.40 9.71
CA TYR A 309 2.32 7.93 8.68
C TYR A 309 3.10 7.55 7.39
N PRO A 310 2.58 6.62 6.58
CA PRO A 310 3.29 6.12 5.40
C PRO A 310 3.22 7.11 4.23
N LEU A 311 4.11 8.11 4.25
CA LEU A 311 4.20 9.13 3.20
C LEU A 311 4.93 8.63 1.95
N PHE A 312 6.00 7.86 2.15
CA PHE A 312 6.82 7.32 1.07
C PHE A 312 6.36 5.89 0.76
N ASN A 313 6.20 5.60 -0.52
CA ASN A 313 5.91 4.25 -0.96
C ASN A 313 7.17 3.37 -0.89
N MET A 314 7.00 2.06 -1.08
CA MET A 314 8.12 1.11 -0.96
C MET A 314 9.24 1.41 -1.95
N ILE A 315 8.92 1.81 -3.18
CA ILE A 315 9.90 2.10 -4.23
C ILE A 315 10.72 3.34 -3.90
N GLU A 316 10.09 4.40 -3.42
CA GLU A 316 10.80 5.61 -3.00
C GLU A 316 11.76 5.33 -1.84
N ARG A 317 11.36 4.49 -0.89
CA ARG A 317 12.20 4.09 0.25
C ARG A 317 13.37 3.20 -0.21
N LEU A 318 13.13 2.24 -1.10
CA LEU A 318 14.18 1.40 -1.67
C LEU A 318 15.18 2.22 -2.50
N ASN A 319 14.70 3.10 -3.37
CA ASN A 319 15.55 3.99 -4.18
C ASN A 319 16.39 4.93 -3.29
N PHE A 320 15.81 5.42 -2.19
CA PHE A 320 16.55 6.21 -1.21
C PHE A 320 17.64 5.36 -0.54
N GLN A 321 17.30 4.14 -0.11
CA GLN A 321 18.24 3.23 0.52
C GLN A 321 19.38 2.82 -0.41
N GLU A 322 19.11 2.52 -1.67
CA GLU A 322 20.13 2.20 -2.66
C GLU A 322 21.12 3.36 -2.86
N LYS A 323 20.61 4.60 -2.90
CA LYS A 323 21.44 5.81 -3.10
C LYS A 323 22.25 6.21 -1.87
N THR A 324 21.77 5.91 -0.67
CA THR A 324 22.31 6.51 0.57
C THR A 324 22.80 5.47 1.59
N ASN A 325 22.51 4.19 1.35
CA ASN A 325 22.67 3.07 2.29
C ASN A 325 21.95 3.29 3.63
N ARG A 326 20.83 4.04 3.62
CA ARG A 326 20.06 4.46 4.81
C ARG A 326 18.56 4.31 4.59
N ASN A 327 17.80 4.21 5.67
CA ASN A 327 16.35 4.04 5.61
C ASN A 327 15.61 5.36 5.81
N LEU A 328 14.58 5.60 4.99
CA LEU A 328 13.47 6.48 5.38
C LEU A 328 12.49 5.64 6.20
N ASN A 329 12.49 5.83 7.52
CA ASN A 329 11.69 5.03 8.43
C ASN A 329 10.27 5.55 8.55
N GLN A 330 9.31 4.64 8.66
CA GLN A 330 7.92 4.93 8.94
C GLN A 330 7.32 3.80 9.77
N PHE A 331 6.30 4.08 10.58
CA PHE A 331 5.73 3.09 11.49
C PHE A 331 4.96 1.97 10.77
N THR A 332 4.45 2.25 9.58
CA THR A 332 3.66 1.31 8.78
C THR A 332 4.07 1.37 7.32
N VAL A 333 3.66 0.37 6.53
CA VAL A 333 3.88 0.31 5.07
C VAL A 333 2.68 0.90 4.34
#